data_AF-V4RRG8-F1
#
_entry.id   AF-V4RRG8-F1
#
_cell.length_a   1.000
_cell.length_b   1.000
_cell.length_c   1.000
_cell.angle_alpha   90.00
_cell.angle_beta   90.00
_cell.angle_gamma   90.00
#
_symmetry.space_group_name_H-M   'P 1'
#
loop_
_entity.id
_entity.type
_entity.pdbx_description
1 polymer ?
#
loop_
_entity_poly.entity_id
_entity_poly.type
_entity_poly.pdbx_seq_one_letter_code
_entity_poly.pdbx_strand_id
1 'polypeptide(L)'
;MSSEQVIALHRGALLLGTGASVVSGILWWISATVKVAISQEEFDRGDFTISDEIGGKRIDFIKTAQRQSRWNRYAAGASAVAALLLALATASS
;
A
#
# COMPACT_ATOMS: atom_id res chain seq x y z
N MET A 1 -8.12 -23.12 -26.67
CA MET A 1 -7.04 -23.49 -25.72
C MET A 1 -7.19 -24.97 -25.39
N SER A 2 -6.09 -25.69 -25.23
CA SER A 2 -6.11 -27.04 -24.67
C SER A 2 -6.38 -26.99 -23.16
N SER A 3 -6.85 -28.09 -22.57
CA SER A 3 -7.10 -28.18 -21.12
C SER A 3 -5.85 -27.89 -20.29
N GLU A 4 -4.66 -28.28 -20.78
CA GLU A 4 -3.39 -27.97 -20.13
C GLU A 4 -3.10 -26.47 -20.08
N GLN A 5 -3.42 -25.74 -21.15
CA GLN A 5 -3.24 -24.29 -21.21
C GLN A 5 -4.18 -23.57 -20.22
N VAL A 6 -5.40 -24.06 -20.03
CA VAL A 6 -6.36 -23.49 -19.07
C VAL A 6 -5.88 -23.69 -17.64
N ILE A 7 -5.41 -24.90 -17.30
CA ILE A 7 -4.87 -25.21 -15.96
C ILE A 7 -3.63 -24.36 -15.66
N ALA A 8 -2.72 -24.23 -16.64
CA ALA A 8 -1.53 -23.40 -16.49
C ALA A 8 -1.89 -21.92 -16.28
N LEU A 9 -2.86 -21.40 -17.04
CA LEU A 9 -3.35 -20.03 -16.90
C LEU A 9 -3.97 -19.80 -15.52
N HIS A 10 -4.87 -20.69 -15.07
CA HIS A 10 -5.52 -20.60 -13.77
C HIS A 10 -4.49 -20.53 -12.63
N ARG A 11 -3.53 -21.47 -12.61
CA ARG A 11 -2.49 -21.54 -11.58
C ARG A 11 -1.59 -20.31 -11.61
N GLY A 12 -1.18 -19.86 -12.79
CA GLY A 12 -0.35 -18.66 -12.96
C GLY A 12 -1.07 -17.41 -12.44
N ALA A 13 -2.32 -17.20 -12.85
CA ALA A 13 -3.14 -16.07 -12.42
C ALA A 13 -3.39 -16.09 -10.90
N LEU A 14 -3.66 -17.27 -10.32
CA LEU A 14 -3.88 -17.42 -8.89
C LEU A 14 -2.62 -17.07 -8.07
N LEU A 15 -1.46 -17.58 -8.46
CA LEU A 15 -0.20 -17.34 -7.75
C LEU A 15 0.21 -15.86 -7.83
N LEU A 16 0.14 -15.27 -9.03
CA LEU A 16 0.48 -13.86 -9.23
C LEU A 16 -0.51 -12.94 -8.51
N GLY A 17 -1.81 -13.25 -8.57
CA GLY A 17 -2.85 -12.49 -7.87
C GLY A 17 -2.67 -12.52 -6.35
N THR A 18 -2.36 -13.70 -5.80
CA THR A 18 -2.05 -13.85 -4.37
C THR A 18 -0.80 -13.05 -3.98
N GLY A 19 0.26 -13.13 -4.78
CA GLY A 19 1.48 -12.35 -4.55
C GLY A 19 1.23 -10.84 -4.56
N ALA A 20 0.45 -10.35 -5.54
CA ALA A 20 0.06 -8.94 -5.62
C ALA A 20 -0.79 -8.49 -4.40
N SER A 21 -1.68 -9.36 -3.90
CA SER A 21 -2.45 -9.10 -2.67
C SER A 21 -1.55 -8.94 -1.45
N VAL A 22 -0.54 -9.81 -1.29
CA VAL A 22 0.44 -9.70 -0.19
C VAL A 22 1.22 -8.39 -0.28
N VAL A 23 1.70 -8.04 -1.48
CA VAL A 23 2.40 -6.76 -1.71
C VAL A 23 1.50 -5.58 -1.36
N SER A 24 0.23 -5.60 -1.77
CA SER A 24 -0.73 -4.56 -1.41
C SER A 24 -0.89 -4.44 0.12
N GLY A 25 -1.05 -5.56 0.83
CA GLY A 25 -1.14 -5.56 2.29
C GLY A 25 0.08 -4.94 2.97
N ILE A 26 1.30 -5.25 2.49
CA ILE A 26 2.54 -4.64 2.99
C ILE A 26 2.55 -3.12 2.74
N LEU A 27 2.11 -2.68 1.56
CA LEU A 27 2.06 -1.25 1.22
C LEU A 27 1.04 -0.48 2.09
N TRP A 28 -0.11 -1.08 2.36
CA TRP A 28 -1.08 -0.53 3.32
C TRP A 28 -0.51 -0.45 4.73
N TRP A 29 0.23 -1.45 5.17
CA TRP A 29 0.91 -1.44 6.47
C TRP A 29 1.95 -0.32 6.57
N ILE A 30 2.79 -0.15 5.53
CA ILE A 30 3.78 0.95 5.46
C ILE A 30 3.07 2.30 5.49
N SER A 31 1.96 2.44 4.75
CA SER A 31 1.14 3.65 4.78
C SER A 31 0.61 3.94 6.19
N ALA A 32 0.06 2.94 6.89
CA ALA A 32 -0.48 3.12 8.23
C ALA A 32 0.58 3.50 9.27
N THR A 33 1.83 3.08 9.07
CA THR A 33 2.92 3.24 10.04
C THR A 33 3.87 4.41 9.74
N VAL A 34 3.86 4.95 8.52
CA VAL A 34 4.75 6.07 8.17
C VAL A 34 4.38 7.34 8.94
N LYS A 35 5.39 7.96 9.52
CA LYS A 35 5.32 9.20 10.31
C LYS A 35 6.51 10.08 9.94
N VAL A 36 6.27 11.37 9.71
CA VAL A 36 7.34 12.35 9.39
C VAL A 36 7.55 13.23 10.61
N ALA A 37 8.71 13.12 11.25
CA ALA A 37 9.08 13.99 12.36
C ALA A 37 9.34 15.41 11.83
N ILE A 38 8.88 16.42 12.57
CA ILE A 38 9.22 17.81 12.27
C ILE A 38 10.60 18.13 12.85
N SER A 39 11.38 18.94 12.12
CA SER A 39 12.62 19.51 12.66
C SER A 39 12.30 20.68 13.61
N GLN A 40 13.22 20.98 14.53
CA GLN A 40 13.09 22.14 15.42
C GLN A 40 12.94 23.46 14.64
N GLU A 41 13.71 23.58 13.55
CA GLU A 41 13.70 24.78 12.69
C GLU A 41 12.36 24.98 11.96
N GLU A 42 11.74 23.90 11.47
CA GLU A 42 10.40 23.98 10.85
C GLU A 42 9.32 24.28 11.89
N PHE A 43 9.46 23.77 13.11
CA PHE A 43 8.56 24.10 14.20
C PHE A 43 8.60 25.59 14.57
N ASP A 44 9.81 26.17 14.66
CA ASP A 44 10.00 27.59 15.02
C ASP A 44 9.45 28.54 13.95
N ARG A 45 9.24 28.08 12.71
CA ARG A 45 8.59 28.84 11.63
C ARG A 45 7.06 28.85 11.70
N GLY A 46 6.46 28.19 12.70
CA GLY A 46 5.01 28.19 12.93
C GLY A 46 4.22 27.20 12.08
N ASP A 47 4.85 26.11 11.63
CA ASP A 47 4.19 25.12 10.78
C ASP A 47 3.16 24.26 11.54
N PHE A 48 2.15 23.75 10.84
CA PHE A 48 1.01 23.05 11.44
C PHE A 48 1.43 21.69 12.02
N THR A 49 1.48 21.58 13.35
CA THR A 49 2.00 20.38 14.04
C THR A 49 0.94 19.62 14.82
N ILE A 50 1.09 18.29 14.85
CA ILE A 50 0.41 17.41 15.80
C ILE A 50 1.50 16.77 16.67
N SER A 51 1.33 16.81 17.99
CA SER A 51 2.21 16.09 18.91
C SER A 51 1.78 14.64 18.96
N ASP A 52 2.71 13.71 18.71
CA ASP A 52 2.46 12.29 18.93
C ASP A 52 2.55 12.00 20.43
N GLU A 53 1.40 11.81 21.08
CA GLU A 53 1.32 11.53 22.51
C GLU A 53 2.10 10.26 22.94
N ILE A 54 2.40 9.36 21.99
CA ILE A 54 3.00 8.05 22.28
C ILE A 54 4.54 8.12 22.39
N GLY A 55 5.18 9.06 21.68
CA GLY A 55 6.63 9.11 21.56
C GLY A 55 7.29 10.43 21.96
N GLY A 56 6.48 11.44 22.35
CA GLY A 56 6.98 12.79 22.62
C GLY A 56 7.58 13.49 21.40
N LYS A 57 7.44 12.90 20.20
CA LYS A 57 7.94 13.48 18.94
C LYS A 57 6.85 14.33 18.32
N ARG A 58 7.24 15.54 17.88
CA ARG A 58 6.38 16.40 17.08
C ARG A 58 6.35 15.87 15.65
N ILE A 59 5.16 15.64 15.12
CA ILE A 59 4.94 15.09 13.79
C ILE A 59 4.38 16.20 12.90
N ASP A 60 4.94 16.30 11.70
CA ASP A 60 4.36 17.10 10.64
C ASP A 60 3.18 16.33 10.04
N PHE A 61 1.97 16.75 10.43
CA PHE A 61 0.73 16.09 10.01
C PHE A 61 0.56 16.15 8.49
N ILE A 62 0.85 17.29 7.88
CA ILE A 62 0.66 17.51 6.45
C ILE A 62 1.62 16.63 5.63
N LYS A 63 2.92 16.64 5.96
CA LYS A 63 3.90 15.77 5.30
C LYS A 63 3.61 14.29 5.53
N THR A 64 3.16 13.94 6.74
CA THR A 64 2.74 12.56 7.04
C THR A 64 1.57 12.15 6.17
N ALA A 65 0.48 12.94 6.12
CA ALA A 65 -0.69 12.65 5.28
C ALA A 65 -0.33 12.56 3.78
N GLN A 66 0.55 13.44 3.28
CA GLN A 66 1.07 13.34 1.92
C GLN A 66 1.83 12.03 1.68
N ARG A 67 2.66 11.60 2.64
CA ARG A 67 3.42 10.36 2.54
C ARG A 67 2.52 9.13 2.60
N GLN A 68 1.53 9.12 3.49
CA GLN A 68 0.49 8.10 3.57
C GLN A 68 -0.29 8.02 2.26
N SER A 69 -0.70 9.15 1.67
CA SER A 69 -1.39 9.21 0.39
C SER A 69 -0.56 8.58 -0.76
N ARG A 70 0.75 8.84 -0.80
CA ARG A 70 1.65 8.20 -1.80
C ARG A 70 1.68 6.69 -1.64
N TRP A 71 1.81 6.18 -0.41
CA TRP A 71 1.81 4.74 -0.15
C TRP A 71 0.45 4.10 -0.45
N ASN A 72 -0.66 4.76 -0.11
CA ASN A 72 -2.02 4.33 -0.45
C ASN A 72 -2.19 4.19 -1.96
N ARG A 73 -1.63 5.11 -2.76
CA ARG A 73 -1.69 5.02 -4.23
C ARG A 73 -0.98 3.76 -4.75
N TYR A 74 0.19 3.43 -4.19
CA TYR A 74 0.89 2.20 -4.56
C TYR A 74 0.12 0.96 -4.12
N ALA A 75 -0.41 0.96 -2.90
CA ALA A 75 -1.20 -0.15 -2.36
C ALA A 75 -2.46 -0.40 -3.21
N ALA A 76 -3.19 0.66 -3.57
CA ALA A 76 -4.35 0.58 -4.44
C ALA A 76 -3.99 0.03 -5.83
N GLY A 77 -2.85 0.44 -6.40
CA GLY A 77 -2.35 -0.12 -7.66
C GLY A 77 -2.08 -1.61 -7.59
N ALA A 78 -1.41 -2.07 -6.52
CA ALA A 78 -1.17 -3.49 -6.28
C ALA A 78 -2.49 -4.28 -6.07
N SER A 79 -3.45 -3.71 -5.33
CA SER A 79 -4.78 -4.29 -5.16
C SER A 79 -5.53 -4.43 -6.48
N ALA A 80 -5.44 -3.45 -7.37
CA ALA A 80 -6.10 -3.50 -8.68
C ALA A 80 -5.52 -4.62 -9.55
N VAL A 81 -4.20 -4.77 -9.58
CA VAL A 81 -3.53 -5.88 -10.29
C VAL A 81 -3.93 -7.23 -9.70
N ALA A 82 -3.93 -7.34 -8.36
CA ALA A 82 -4.36 -8.55 -7.68
C ALA A 82 -5.81 -8.93 -8.04
N ALA A 83 -6.73 -7.97 -8.01
CA ALA A 83 -8.13 -8.18 -8.36
C ALA A 83 -8.30 -8.67 -9.80
N LEU A 84 -7.57 -8.10 -10.76
CA LEU A 84 -7.61 -8.54 -12.16
C LEU A 84 -7.11 -9.98 -12.31
N LEU A 85 -6.00 -10.33 -11.67
CA LEU A 85 -5.42 -11.67 -11.73
C LEU A 85 -6.31 -12.73 -11.05
N LEU A 86 -6.87 -12.41 -9.89
CA LEU A 86 -7.80 -13.29 -9.18
C LEU A 86 -9.12 -13.45 -9.93
N ALA A 87 -9.62 -12.38 -10.57
CA ALA A 87 -10.77 -12.48 -11.46
C ALA A 87 -10.48 -13.39 -12.67
N LEU A 88 -9.30 -13.30 -13.27
CA LEU A 88 -8.89 -14.18 -14.38
C LEU A 88 -8.77 -15.64 -13.93
N ALA A 89 -8.20 -15.90 -12.74
CA ALA A 89 -8.14 -17.24 -12.16
C ALA A 89 -9.55 -17.81 -11.94
N THR A 90 -10.48 -16.99 -11.42
CA THR A 90 -11.88 -17.38 -11.20
C THR A 90 -12.64 -17.61 -12.50
N ALA A 91 -12.35 -16.85 -13.55
CA ALA A 91 -12.99 -17.03 -14.86
C ALA A 91 -12.46 -18.25 -15.65
N SER A 92 -11.31 -18.79 -15.26
CA SER A 92 -10.65 -19.94 -15.89
C SER A 92 -10.77 -21.24 -15.08
N SER A 93 -11.50 -21.22 -13.96
CA SER A 93 -11.79 -22.39 -13.14
C SER A 93 -12.88 -23.28 -13.72
#